data_AF-A0A2V5XZP9-F1
#
_entry.id   AF-A0A2V5XZP9-F1
#
_cell.length_a   1.000
_cell.length_b   1.000
_cell.length_c   1.000
_cell.angle_alpha   90.00
_cell.angle_beta   90.00
_cell.angle_gamma   90.00
#
_symmetry.space_group_name_H-M   'P 1'
#
loop_
_entity.id
_entity.type
_entity.pdbx_description
1 polymer ?
#
loop_
_entity_poly.entity_id
_entity_poly.type
_entity_poly.pdbx_seq_one_letter_code
_entity_poly.pdbx_strand_id
1 'polypeptide(L)'
;NFLWFSDIALLALVPALWLENALLISMTAISVVFFEALWNVDFFVRLLTGKSLIGLSAYMFDPKIPLFIRSLSCFHIVLPLLLLWTLYRLGYDQRAFVWQTVVALVVLPLSYLVSNPQENVNWVYGFGQNPQRILPAPLFVILLMLLFPLVVYLPTHLLFVRIFRAAGS
;
A
#
# COMPACT_ATOMS: atom_id res chain seq x y z
N ASN A 1 14.08 2.60 2.74
CA ASN A 1 13.33 3.87 2.61
C ASN A 1 11.93 3.63 3.19
N PHE A 2 11.41 4.49 4.07
CA PHE A 2 10.08 4.36 4.71
C PHE A 2 8.92 4.98 3.91
N LEU A 3 9.17 5.38 2.66
CA LEU A 3 8.16 5.98 1.79
C LEU A 3 7.24 4.97 1.11
N TRP A 4 7.45 3.67 1.28
CA TRP A 4 6.47 2.68 0.83
C TRP A 4 5.12 2.99 1.47
N PHE A 5 4.04 2.95 0.69
CA PHE A 5 2.71 3.20 1.25
C PHE A 5 2.36 2.24 2.40
N SER A 6 2.89 1.02 2.37
CA SER A 6 2.78 0.04 3.46
C SER A 6 3.51 0.48 4.74
N ASP A 7 4.71 1.06 4.62
CA ASP A 7 5.46 1.60 5.76
C ASP A 7 4.76 2.85 6.33
N ILE A 8 4.30 3.75 5.46
CA ILE A 8 3.51 4.92 5.85
C ILE A 8 2.24 4.48 6.58
N ALA A 9 1.54 3.47 6.06
CA ALA A 9 0.34 2.94 6.69
C ALA A 9 0.64 2.29 8.05
N LEU A 10 1.72 1.50 8.15
CA LEU A 10 2.15 0.90 9.42
C LEU A 10 2.44 1.97 10.48
N LEU A 11 3.15 3.03 10.12
CA LEU A 11 3.46 4.14 11.04
C LEU A 11 2.24 4.97 11.38
N ALA A 12 1.40 5.30 10.38
CA ALA A 12 0.17 6.07 10.58
C ALA A 12 -0.89 5.31 11.38
N LEU A 13 -0.84 3.97 11.37
CA LEU A 13 -1.76 3.14 12.15
C LEU A 13 -1.62 3.38 13.66
N VAL A 14 -0.41 3.70 14.15
CA VAL A 14 -0.17 3.94 15.58
C VAL A 14 -1.03 5.11 16.11
N PRO A 15 -0.91 6.35 15.60
CA PRO A 15 -1.78 7.44 16.04
C PRO A 15 -3.24 7.23 15.61
N ALA A 16 -3.50 6.54 14.49
CA ALA A 16 -4.88 6.26 14.06
C ALA A 16 -5.63 5.38 15.06
N LEU A 17 -4.98 4.36 15.63
CA LEU A 17 -5.55 3.52 16.67
C LEU A 17 -5.59 4.23 18.02
N TRP A 18 -4.52 4.94 18.39
CA TRP A 18 -4.45 5.66 19.67
C TRP A 18 -5.54 6.73 19.81
N LEU A 19 -5.85 7.42 18.71
CA LEU A 19 -6.86 8.48 18.67
C LEU A 19 -8.24 7.98 18.21
N GLU A 20 -8.39 6.68 17.93
CA GLU A 20 -9.59 6.10 17.31
C GLU A 20 -10.07 6.91 16.09
N ASN A 21 -9.12 7.35 15.25
CA ASN A 21 -9.40 8.29 14.17
C ASN A 21 -9.84 7.55 12.89
N ALA A 22 -11.16 7.53 12.65
CA ALA A 22 -11.75 6.86 11.50
C ALA A 22 -11.21 7.37 10.15
N LEU A 23 -10.85 8.66 10.04
CA LEU A 23 -10.28 9.23 8.82
C LEU A 23 -8.89 8.65 8.52
N LEU A 24 -7.99 8.61 9.49
CA LEU A 24 -6.64 8.05 9.30
C LEU A 24 -6.71 6.54 8.98
N ILE A 25 -7.59 5.80 9.65
CA ILE A 25 -7.82 4.38 9.33
C ILE A 25 -8.37 4.24 7.90
N SER A 26 -9.32 5.08 7.50
CA SER A 26 -9.91 5.03 6.16
C SER A 26 -8.91 5.40 5.06
N MET A 27 -8.04 6.39 5.30
CA MET A 27 -6.98 6.81 4.39
C MET A 27 -5.95 5.70 4.19
N THR A 28 -5.43 5.14 5.29
CA THR A 28 -4.47 4.03 5.24
C THR A 28 -5.09 2.80 4.59
N ALA A 29 -6.34 2.46 4.91
CA ALA A 29 -7.01 1.29 4.36
C ALA A 29 -7.18 1.35 2.84
N ILE A 30 -7.69 2.45 2.27
CA ILE A 30 -7.81 2.54 0.80
C ILE A 30 -6.47 2.63 0.10
N SER A 31 -5.42 3.06 0.81
CA SER A 31 -4.06 3.12 0.27
C SER A 31 -3.46 1.74 0.07
N VAL A 32 -3.61 0.85 1.07
CA VAL A 32 -2.80 -0.38 1.13
C VAL A 32 -3.59 -1.68 1.06
N VAL A 33 -4.85 -1.76 1.50
CA VAL A 33 -5.56 -3.05 1.65
C VAL A 33 -5.56 -3.88 0.36
N PHE A 34 -5.74 -3.23 -0.79
CA PHE A 34 -5.66 -3.90 -2.09
C PHE A 34 -4.27 -4.51 -2.36
N PHE A 35 -3.20 -3.73 -2.17
CA PHE A 35 -1.84 -4.18 -2.40
C PHE A 35 -1.39 -5.22 -1.37
N GLU A 36 -1.78 -5.06 -0.12
CA GLU A 36 -1.54 -6.03 0.94
C GLU A 36 -2.21 -7.37 0.61
N ALA A 37 -3.44 -7.36 0.08
CA ALA A 37 -4.11 -8.57 -0.37
C ALA A 37 -3.34 -9.26 -1.52
N LEU A 38 -2.87 -8.51 -2.52
CA LEU A 38 -2.04 -9.05 -3.60
C LEU A 38 -0.71 -9.62 -3.07
N TRP A 39 -0.07 -8.93 -2.13
CA TRP A 39 1.15 -9.39 -1.50
C TRP A 39 0.91 -10.70 -0.73
N ASN A 40 -0.18 -10.80 0.03
CA ASN A 40 -0.54 -12.02 0.77
C ASN A 40 -0.80 -13.19 -0.19
N VAL A 41 -1.51 -12.97 -1.29
CA VAL A 41 -1.74 -14.00 -2.31
C VAL A 41 -0.42 -14.48 -2.90
N ASP A 42 0.48 -13.58 -3.31
CA ASP A 42 1.80 -13.97 -3.84
C ASP A 42 2.64 -14.70 -2.79
N PHE A 43 2.64 -14.23 -1.54
CA PHE A 43 3.38 -14.83 -0.43
C PHE A 43 2.92 -16.26 -0.13
N PHE A 44 1.62 -16.48 0.09
CA PHE A 44 1.10 -17.80 0.44
C PHE A 44 1.17 -18.77 -0.74
N VAL A 45 0.95 -18.32 -1.98
CA VAL A 45 1.15 -19.19 -3.16
C VAL A 45 2.60 -19.62 -3.27
N ARG A 46 3.55 -18.70 -3.10
CA ARG A 46 4.97 -19.05 -3.14
C ARG A 46 5.39 -19.95 -1.98
N LEU A 47 4.84 -19.71 -0.78
CA LEU A 47 5.10 -20.53 0.41
C LEU A 47 4.62 -21.97 0.22
N LEU A 48 3.42 -22.16 -0.35
CA LEU A 48 2.79 -23.48 -0.50
C LEU A 48 3.26 -24.25 -1.73
N THR A 49 3.59 -23.55 -2.82
CA THR A 49 3.87 -24.19 -4.13
C THR A 49 5.30 -24.01 -4.60
N GLY A 50 6.08 -23.12 -3.97
CA GLY A 50 7.40 -22.70 -4.45
C GLY A 50 7.38 -21.77 -5.68
N LYS A 51 6.21 -21.52 -6.29
CA LYS A 51 6.06 -20.70 -7.50
C LYS A 51 5.64 -19.27 -7.16
N SER A 52 6.24 -18.29 -7.84
CA SER A 52 5.83 -16.89 -7.73
C SER A 52 4.78 -16.55 -8.78
N LEU A 53 3.77 -15.74 -8.41
CA LEU A 53 2.75 -15.26 -9.34
C LEU A 53 3.10 -13.88 -9.89
N ILE A 54 3.35 -12.94 -8.98
CA ILE A 54 3.55 -11.51 -9.28
C ILE A 54 4.96 -11.09 -8.89
N GLY A 55 5.53 -11.71 -7.85
CA GLY A 55 6.87 -11.40 -7.34
C GLY A 55 6.91 -10.30 -6.27
N LEU A 56 5.76 -9.91 -5.73
CA LEU A 56 5.64 -8.88 -4.68
C LEU A 56 6.33 -9.29 -3.39
N SER A 57 6.19 -10.56 -3.02
CA SER A 57 6.80 -11.15 -1.83
C SER A 57 8.17 -11.76 -2.11
N ALA A 58 8.77 -11.48 -3.27
CA ALA A 58 9.89 -12.30 -3.74
C ALA A 58 11.11 -12.28 -2.80
N TYR A 59 11.34 -11.12 -2.18
CA TYR A 59 12.40 -10.88 -1.21
C TYR A 59 12.23 -11.68 0.09
N MET A 60 11.01 -12.10 0.45
CA MET A 60 10.76 -12.96 1.64
C MET A 60 11.43 -14.33 1.53
N PHE A 61 11.82 -14.73 0.33
CA PHE A 61 12.47 -16.02 0.04
C PHE A 61 13.91 -15.86 -0.44
N ASP A 62 14.48 -14.65 -0.39
CA ASP A 62 15.88 -14.42 -0.76
C ASP A 62 16.80 -14.77 0.43
N PRO A 63 17.67 -15.79 0.32
CA PRO A 63 18.59 -16.16 1.40
C PRO A 63 19.66 -15.10 1.69
N LYS A 64 19.87 -14.12 0.79
CA LYS A 64 20.79 -13.00 1.01
C LYS A 64 20.26 -11.99 2.01
N ILE A 65 18.95 -11.99 2.27
CA ILE A 65 18.33 -11.11 3.26
C ILE A 65 18.20 -11.88 4.59
N PRO A 66 18.76 -11.38 5.70
CA PRO A 66 18.67 -12.04 7.00
C PRO A 66 17.22 -12.36 7.37
N LEU A 67 16.98 -13.55 7.95
CA LEU A 67 15.63 -13.99 8.30
C LEU A 67 14.89 -12.98 9.18
N PHE A 68 15.59 -12.38 10.15
CA PHE A 68 15.04 -11.34 11.02
C PHE A 68 14.46 -10.17 10.22
N ILE A 69 15.19 -9.66 9.21
CA ILE A 69 14.74 -8.53 8.39
C ILE A 69 13.51 -8.92 7.56
N ARG A 70 13.48 -10.13 7.00
CA ARG A 70 12.30 -10.64 6.28
C ARG A 70 11.09 -10.78 7.20
N SER A 71 11.29 -11.26 8.43
CA SER A 71 10.22 -11.40 9.41
C SER A 71 9.57 -10.07 9.80
N LEU A 72 10.29 -8.94 9.73
CA LEU A 72 9.69 -7.63 9.96
C LEU A 72 8.60 -7.32 8.94
N SER A 73 8.77 -7.74 7.69
CA SER A 73 7.76 -7.58 6.64
C SER A 73 6.51 -8.45 6.81
N CYS A 74 6.45 -9.36 7.79
CA CYS A 74 5.23 -10.08 8.10
C CYS A 74 4.09 -9.16 8.59
N PHE A 75 4.36 -7.87 8.85
CA PHE A 75 3.32 -6.87 9.06
C PHE A 75 2.32 -6.83 7.90
N HIS A 76 2.73 -7.14 6.66
CA HIS A 76 1.84 -7.23 5.49
C HIS A 76 0.68 -8.22 5.68
N ILE A 77 0.81 -9.20 6.56
CA ILE A 77 -0.25 -10.15 6.91
C ILE A 77 -1.25 -9.53 7.89
N VAL A 78 -0.74 -8.86 8.93
CA VAL A 78 -1.55 -8.36 10.05
C VAL A 78 -2.21 -7.01 9.72
N LEU A 79 -1.49 -6.14 9.02
CA LEU A 79 -1.90 -4.78 8.69
C LEU A 79 -3.28 -4.72 7.98
N PRO A 80 -3.54 -5.42 6.86
CA PRO A 80 -4.85 -5.35 6.21
C PRO A 80 -5.98 -5.89 7.09
N LEU A 81 -5.73 -6.94 7.89
CA LEU A 81 -6.74 -7.50 8.80
C LEU A 81 -7.10 -6.52 9.90
N LEU A 82 -6.09 -5.87 10.48
CA LEU A 82 -6.27 -4.86 11.52
C LEU A 82 -6.99 -3.62 10.96
N LEU A 83 -6.64 -3.16 9.76
CA LEU A 83 -7.34 -2.05 9.11
C LEU A 83 -8.81 -2.36 8.84
N LEU A 84 -9.12 -3.53 8.29
CA LEU A 84 -10.50 -3.95 8.02
C LEU A 84 -11.30 -4.12 9.31
N TRP A 85 -10.69 -4.67 10.36
CA TRP A 85 -11.31 -4.79 11.67
C TRP A 85 -11.59 -3.42 12.29
N THR A 86 -10.64 -2.48 12.23
CA THR A 86 -10.84 -1.13 12.75
C THR A 86 -11.86 -0.34 11.94
N LEU A 87 -11.92 -0.51 10.61
CA LEU A 87 -13.00 0.04 9.78
C LEU A 87 -14.37 -0.49 10.19
N TYR A 88 -14.48 -1.79 10.46
CA TYR A 88 -15.71 -2.36 11.00
C TYR A 88 -16.11 -1.74 12.34
N ARG A 89 -15.15 -1.44 13.21
CA ARG A 89 -15.37 -0.85 14.54
C ARG A 89 -15.70 0.64 14.49
N LEU A 90 -14.93 1.45 13.76
CA LEU A 90 -15.04 2.91 13.76
C LEU A 90 -15.92 3.46 12.64
N GLY A 91 -16.15 2.68 11.59
CA GLY A 91 -16.80 3.12 10.36
C GLY A 91 -15.80 3.66 9.34
N TYR A 92 -16.28 3.78 8.10
CA TYR A 92 -15.52 4.33 6.98
C TYR A 92 -15.83 5.82 6.79
N ASP A 93 -14.78 6.63 6.72
CA ASP A 93 -14.86 8.06 6.44
C ASP A 93 -14.63 8.34 4.96
N GLN A 94 -15.65 8.86 4.28
CA GLN A 94 -15.61 9.09 2.83
C GLN A 94 -14.58 10.15 2.41
N ARG A 95 -14.19 11.06 3.32
CA ARG A 95 -13.15 12.07 3.06
C ARG A 95 -11.79 11.44 2.81
N ALA A 96 -11.59 10.18 3.20
CA ALA A 96 -10.37 9.44 2.97
C ALA A 96 -9.95 9.42 1.50
N PHE A 97 -10.89 9.32 0.55
CA PHE A 97 -10.55 9.31 -0.87
C PHE A 97 -9.80 10.57 -1.29
N VAL A 98 -10.28 11.75 -0.90
CA VAL A 98 -9.66 13.04 -1.23
C VAL A 98 -8.32 13.17 -0.53
N TRP A 99 -8.27 12.96 0.80
CA TRP A 99 -7.05 13.17 1.57
C TRP A 99 -5.96 12.16 1.23
N GLN A 100 -6.30 10.90 0.98
CA GLN A 100 -5.32 9.92 0.55
C GLN A 100 -4.82 10.18 -0.88
N THR A 101 -5.69 10.70 -1.76
CA THR A 101 -5.24 11.17 -3.08
C THR A 101 -4.20 12.28 -2.93
N VAL A 102 -4.44 13.28 -2.08
CA VAL A 102 -3.46 14.34 -1.79
C VAL A 102 -2.14 13.76 -1.27
N VAL A 103 -2.20 12.80 -0.33
CA VAL A 103 -1.00 12.10 0.16
C VAL A 103 -0.26 11.41 -0.99
N ALA A 104 -0.95 10.68 -1.86
CA ALA A 104 -0.30 10.00 -2.98
C ALA A 104 0.33 10.97 -3.99
N LEU A 105 -0.31 12.10 -4.27
CA LEU A 105 0.23 13.15 -5.13
C LEU A 105 1.53 13.77 -4.58
N VAL A 106 1.77 13.67 -3.28
CA VAL A 106 3.02 14.12 -2.63
C VAL A 106 4.03 12.98 -2.52
N VAL A 107 3.61 11.81 -2.05
CA VAL A 107 4.49 10.66 -1.77
C VAL A 107 5.10 10.08 -3.05
N LEU A 108 4.36 10.03 -4.17
CA LEU A 108 4.88 9.46 -5.41
C LEU A 108 6.03 10.31 -6.01
N PRO A 109 5.89 11.65 -6.19
CA PRO A 109 7.02 12.48 -6.58
C PRO A 109 8.18 12.44 -5.60
N LEU A 110 7.90 12.48 -4.29
CA LEU A 110 8.98 12.40 -3.29
C LEU A 110 9.72 11.08 -3.37
N SER A 111 9.01 9.96 -3.52
CA SER A 111 9.59 8.64 -3.72
C SER A 111 10.51 8.64 -4.93
N TYR A 112 10.10 9.24 -6.05
CA TYR A 112 10.95 9.36 -7.24
C TYR A 112 12.21 10.21 -6.98
N LEU A 113 12.07 11.35 -6.29
CA LEU A 113 13.17 12.29 -6.07
C LEU A 113 14.22 11.80 -5.05
N VAL A 114 13.82 10.96 -4.08
CA VAL A 114 14.69 10.57 -2.96
C VAL A 114 15.00 9.07 -2.91
N SER A 115 14.51 8.28 -3.86
CA SER A 115 14.89 6.87 -4.03
C SER A 115 15.61 6.66 -5.36
N ASN A 116 16.10 5.43 -5.59
CA ASN A 116 16.80 5.05 -6.81
C ASN A 116 16.09 3.86 -7.52
N PRO A 117 16.43 3.60 -8.79
CA PRO A 117 15.83 2.51 -9.57
C PRO A 117 15.98 1.11 -8.95
N GLN A 118 16.99 0.88 -8.11
CA GLN A 118 17.20 -0.39 -7.43
C GLN A 118 16.22 -0.59 -6.26
N GLU A 119 15.89 0.48 -5.53
CA GLU A 119 14.87 0.46 -4.49
C GLU A 119 13.45 0.41 -5.07
N ASN A 120 13.23 1.14 -6.17
CA ASN A 120 11.95 1.24 -6.89
C ASN A 120 10.72 1.43 -5.97
N VAL A 121 10.84 2.34 -5.00
CA VAL A 121 9.81 2.60 -3.98
C VAL A 121 8.50 2.99 -4.65
N ASN A 122 7.39 2.34 -4.25
CA ASN A 122 6.06 2.55 -4.84
C ASN A 122 6.02 2.40 -6.39
N TRP A 123 6.95 1.62 -6.95
CA TRP A 123 7.12 1.43 -8.39
C TRP A 123 7.36 2.70 -9.20
N VAL A 124 7.90 3.77 -8.62
CA VAL A 124 8.08 5.04 -9.35
C VAL A 124 9.03 4.97 -10.55
N TYR A 125 9.79 3.88 -10.72
CA TYR A 125 10.64 3.63 -11.89
C TYR A 125 10.09 2.57 -12.85
N GLY A 126 9.09 1.78 -12.46
CA GLY A 126 8.49 0.73 -13.30
C GLY A 126 7.76 -0.34 -12.49
N PHE A 127 6.76 -0.99 -13.07
CA PHE A 127 6.11 -2.13 -12.42
C PHE A 127 7.04 -3.35 -12.40
N GLY A 128 7.12 -4.02 -11.25
CA GLY A 128 8.00 -5.16 -11.04
C GLY A 128 9.42 -4.73 -10.66
N GLN A 129 10.40 -5.59 -10.95
CA GLN A 129 11.78 -5.40 -10.47
C GLN A 129 12.62 -4.48 -11.36
N ASN A 130 12.24 -4.29 -12.62
CA ASN A 130 13.02 -3.54 -13.58
C ASN A 130 12.36 -2.20 -13.89
N PRO A 131 13.15 -1.12 -14.03
CA PRO A 131 12.63 0.13 -14.53
C PRO A 131 12.01 -0.02 -15.92
N GLN A 132 10.87 0.63 -16.12
CA GLN A 132 10.24 0.70 -17.44
C GLN A 132 11.04 1.61 -18.38
N ARG A 133 10.99 1.33 -19.69
CA ARG A 133 11.76 2.06 -20.72
C ARG A 133 10.89 2.74 -21.79
N ILE A 134 9.57 2.72 -21.61
CA ILE A 134 8.59 3.17 -22.60
C ILE A 134 8.34 4.69 -22.45
N LEU A 135 8.12 5.15 -21.22
CA LEU A 135 7.83 6.55 -20.91
C LEU A 135 9.05 7.24 -20.27
N PRO A 136 9.23 8.56 -20.51
CA PRO A 136 10.10 9.38 -19.66
C PRO A 136 9.71 9.27 -18.19
N ALA A 137 10.69 9.19 -17.30
CA ALA A 137 10.45 8.88 -15.89
C ALA A 137 9.46 9.84 -15.18
N PRO A 138 9.51 11.18 -15.36
CA PRO A 138 8.50 12.07 -14.78
C PRO A 138 7.08 11.82 -15.29
N LEU A 139 6.93 11.46 -16.58
CA LEU A 139 5.61 11.14 -17.16
C LEU A 139 5.06 9.83 -16.59
N PHE A 140 5.94 8.88 -16.30
CA PHE A 140 5.54 7.65 -15.63
C PHE A 140 5.09 7.90 -14.18
N VAL A 141 5.75 8.80 -13.44
CA VAL A 141 5.30 9.21 -12.10
C VAL A 141 3.94 9.92 -12.16
N ILE A 142 3.74 10.83 -13.13
CA ILE A 142 2.42 11.48 -13.35
C ILE A 142 1.35 10.43 -13.69
N LEU A 143 1.68 9.42 -14.49
CA LEU A 143 0.77 8.31 -14.75
C LEU A 143 0.40 7.58 -13.46
N LEU A 144 1.34 7.29 -12.57
CA LEU A 144 1.06 6.67 -11.26
C LEU A 144 0.19 7.56 -10.37
N MET A 145 0.43 8.87 -10.38
CA MET A 145 -0.37 9.87 -9.66
C MET A 145 -1.83 9.90 -10.10
N LEU A 146 -2.14 9.46 -11.33
CA LEU A 146 -3.51 9.27 -11.82
C LEU A 146 -4.01 7.85 -11.57
N LEU A 147 -3.16 6.85 -11.82
CA LEU A 147 -3.51 5.44 -11.74
C LEU A 147 -3.89 5.04 -10.31
N PHE A 148 -3.14 5.47 -9.29
CA PHE A 148 -3.40 5.09 -7.90
C PHE A 148 -4.78 5.59 -7.43
N PRO A 149 -5.12 6.89 -7.56
CA PRO A 149 -6.45 7.37 -7.22
C PRO A 149 -7.57 6.69 -8.02
N LEU A 150 -7.40 6.56 -9.34
CA LEU A 150 -8.50 6.13 -10.22
C LEU A 150 -8.73 4.62 -10.23
N VAL A 151 -7.66 3.83 -10.15
CA VAL A 151 -7.71 2.36 -10.35
C VAL A 151 -7.57 1.60 -9.03
N VAL A 152 -6.96 2.21 -8.01
CA VAL A 152 -6.80 1.56 -6.69
C VAL A 152 -7.73 2.19 -5.67
N TYR A 153 -7.62 3.50 -5.44
CA TYR A 153 -8.33 4.15 -4.34
C TYR A 153 -9.83 4.27 -4.61
N LEU A 154 -10.24 4.67 -5.81
CA LEU A 154 -11.65 4.86 -6.14
C LEU A 154 -12.44 3.54 -6.07
N PRO A 155 -12.00 2.41 -6.67
CA PRO A 155 -12.73 1.15 -6.52
C PRO A 155 -12.78 0.67 -5.07
N THR A 156 -11.66 0.80 -4.33
CA THR A 156 -11.61 0.42 -2.91
C THR A 156 -12.51 1.31 -2.06
N HIS A 157 -12.54 2.61 -2.32
CA HIS A 157 -13.44 3.58 -1.70
C HIS A 157 -14.90 3.20 -1.92
N LEU A 158 -15.31 2.98 -3.18
CA LEU A 158 -16.68 2.58 -3.52
C LEU A 158 -17.08 1.25 -2.85
N LEU A 159 -16.14 0.31 -2.75
CA LEU A 159 -16.37 -0.94 -2.03
C LEU A 159 -16.56 -0.69 -0.53
N PHE A 160 -15.71 0.11 0.10
CA PHE A 160 -15.76 0.37 1.53
C PHE A 160 -16.98 1.18 1.94
N VAL A 161 -17.44 2.14 1.11
CA VAL A 161 -18.70 2.85 1.29
C VAL A 161 -19.90 1.88 1.34
N ARG A 162 -19.85 0.77 0.61
CA ARG A 162 -20.93 -0.23 0.58
C ARG A 162 -20.88 -1.22 1.74
N ILE A 163 -19.67 -1.59 2.18
CA ILE A 163 -19.47 -2.66 3.18
C ILE A 163 -19.52 -2.11 4.60
N PHE A 164 -18.90 -0.95 4.84
CA PHE A 164 -18.75 -0.40 6.18
C PHE A 164 -19.80 0.67 6.46
N ARG A 165 -20.23 0.76 7.72
CA ARG A 165 -21.03 1.89 8.18
C ARG A 165 -20.27 3.19 7.98
N ALA A 166 -20.98 4.29 7.72
CA ALA A 166 -20.37 5.61 7.75
C ALA A 166 -19.79 5.87 9.14
N ALA A 167 -18.58 6.42 9.21
CA ALA A 167 -18.06 6.97 10.45
C ALA A 167 -18.99 8.11 10.92
N GLY A 168 -19.26 8.17 12.23
CA GLY A 168 -20.12 9.22 12.80
C GLY A 168 -19.54 10.61 12.49
N SER A 169 -20.35 11.46 11.87
CA SER A 169 -20.07 12.88 11.64
C SER A 169 -20.26 13.69 12.91
#